data_AF-A0A165DRM0-F1
#
_entry.id   AF-A0A165DRM0-F1
#
_cell.length_a   1.000
_cell.length_b   1.000
_cell.length_c   1.000
_cell.angle_alpha   90.00
_cell.angle_beta   90.00
_cell.angle_gamma   90.00
#
_symmetry.space_group_name_H-M   'P 1'
#
loop_
_entity.id
_entity.type
_entity.pdbx_description
1 polymer ?
#
loop_
_entity_poly.entity_id
_entity_poly.type
_entity_poly.pdbx_seq_one_letter_code
_entity_poly.pdbx_strand_id
1 'polypeptide(L)'
;WGAFKTADMGHMTLQNPPLSGLGHNPSRTIIVKRPYTKASIVESSSRGRSVPYQDGNNNDIEPTQLPQTRELRNPKQIARFDFVTELNALHMEAVCLAWASSLMAFAYDFISQHIRDAIEPPEFDIPKLRFVDAALAIASGGAQKAFLLEEYIENQQGLAFVKYIHNGKAVPI
;
A
#
# COMPACT_ATOMS: atom_id res chain seq x y z
N TRP A 1 1.96 1.77 -11.97
CA TRP A 1 0.95 1.67 -10.90
C TRP A 1 1.63 1.35 -9.57
N GLY A 2 2.56 2.21 -9.15
CA GLY A 2 3.40 1.98 -7.97
C GLY A 2 2.99 2.89 -6.82
N ALA A 3 2.75 2.28 -5.66
CA ALA A 3 2.52 2.85 -4.33
C ALA A 3 1.34 3.82 -4.19
N PHE A 4 0.18 3.29 -3.79
CA PHE A 4 -0.91 4.04 -3.15
C PHE A 4 -1.03 3.68 -1.65
N LYS A 5 -0.01 3.06 -1.06
CA LYS A 5 -0.03 2.60 0.33
C LYS A 5 1.30 2.88 1.01
N THR A 6 1.27 3.18 2.31
CA THR A 6 2.47 3.07 3.15
C THR A 6 2.49 1.67 3.77
N ALA A 7 3.67 1.25 4.21
CA ALA A 7 3.89 0.02 4.94
C ALA A 7 4.79 0.37 6.12
N ASP A 8 4.24 0.32 7.32
CA ASP A 8 4.90 0.72 8.54
C ASP A 8 5.02 -0.50 9.46
N MET A 9 6.19 -0.71 10.06
CA MET A 9 6.38 -1.81 11.01
C MET A 9 5.62 -1.51 12.31
N GLY A 10 4.90 -2.50 12.82
CA GLY A 10 4.14 -2.40 14.06
C GLY A 10 4.27 -3.66 14.91
N HIS A 11 3.69 -3.61 16.11
CA HIS A 11 3.62 -4.74 17.03
C HIS A 11 2.16 -5.01 17.38
N MET A 12 1.73 -6.24 17.19
CA MET A 12 0.36 -6.68 17.48
C MET A 12 0.34 -7.49 18.76
N THR A 13 -0.62 -7.18 19.64
CA THR A 13 -0.91 -7.97 20.84
C THR A 13 -2.40 -8.30 20.87
N LEU A 14 -2.74 -9.57 21.00
CA LEU A 14 -4.12 -10.06 20.99
C LEU A 14 -4.51 -10.67 22.33
N GLN A 15 -5.74 -10.37 22.76
CA GLN A 15 -6.39 -11.08 23.86
C GLN A 15 -7.26 -12.18 23.23
N ASN A 16 -6.97 -13.44 23.56
CA ASN A 16 -7.58 -14.64 22.95
C ASN A 16 -7.19 -14.85 21.48
N PRO A 17 -5.92 -15.25 21.20
CA PRO A 17 -5.47 -15.50 19.85
C PRO A 17 -6.28 -16.65 19.19
N PRO A 18 -6.65 -16.54 17.91
CA PRO A 18 -7.23 -17.65 17.16
C PRO A 18 -6.24 -18.84 17.05
N LEU A 19 -6.76 -20.02 16.70
CA LEU A 19 -5.92 -21.21 16.54
C LEU A 19 -5.02 -21.19 15.30
N SER A 20 -5.22 -20.26 14.36
CA SER A 20 -4.46 -20.16 13.12
C SER A 20 -4.48 -18.74 12.53
N GLY A 21 -3.67 -18.52 11.49
CA GLY A 21 -3.55 -17.26 10.76
C GLY A 21 -2.74 -16.21 11.50
N LEU A 22 -2.88 -14.95 11.08
CA LEU A 22 -2.06 -13.83 11.57
C LEU A 22 -2.08 -13.71 13.11
N GLY A 23 -3.24 -13.98 13.71
CA GLY A 23 -3.46 -13.84 15.15
C GLY A 23 -3.06 -15.05 15.99
N HIS A 24 -2.55 -16.14 15.40
CA HIS A 24 -2.19 -17.35 16.14
C HIS A 24 -1.17 -17.08 17.26
N ASN A 25 -0.23 -16.18 16.99
CA ASN A 25 0.73 -15.72 17.99
C ASN A 25 0.15 -14.49 18.72
N PRO A 26 -0.01 -14.52 20.05
CA PRO A 26 -0.62 -13.44 20.82
C PRO A 26 0.21 -12.16 20.83
N SER A 27 1.48 -12.22 20.43
CA SER A 27 2.41 -11.11 20.38
C SER A 27 3.34 -11.30 19.19
N ARG A 28 3.31 -10.41 18.20
CA ARG A 28 4.22 -10.49 17.04
C ARG A 28 4.43 -9.15 16.35
N THR A 29 5.58 -9.04 15.69
CA THR A 29 5.85 -7.98 14.71
C THR A 29 4.98 -8.19 13.48
N ILE A 30 4.40 -7.10 12.98
CA ILE A 30 3.55 -7.06 11.79
C ILE A 30 3.91 -5.87 10.91
N ILE A 31 3.43 -5.89 9.68
CA ILE A 31 3.39 -4.72 8.81
C ILE A 31 1.98 -4.15 8.81
N VAL A 32 1.87 -2.84 9.05
CA VAL A 32 0.63 -2.08 8.98
C VAL A 32 0.62 -1.31 7.68
N LYS A 33 -0.32 -1.64 6.79
CA LYS A 33 -0.53 -0.93 5.53
C LYS A 33 -1.73 -0.01 5.62
N ARG A 34 -1.59 1.17 5.04
CA ARG A 34 -2.68 2.14 4.86
C ARG A 34 -2.70 2.66 3.42
N PRO A 35 -3.87 2.78 2.79
CA PRO A 35 -3.97 3.45 1.51
C PRO A 35 -3.84 4.97 1.69
N TYR A 36 -3.35 5.65 0.67
CA TYR A 36 -3.26 7.10 0.63
C TYR A 36 -3.62 7.66 -0.74
N THR A 37 -4.10 8.89 -0.75
CA THR A 37 -4.28 9.67 -1.97
C THR A 37 -3.21 10.76 -2.06
N LYS A 38 -2.89 11.18 -3.29
CA LYS A 38 -2.07 12.37 -3.51
C LYS A 38 -2.98 13.56 -3.26
N ALA A 39 -2.65 14.41 -2.29
CA ALA A 39 -3.39 15.64 -2.10
C ALA A 39 -3.24 16.50 -3.37
N SER A 40 -4.36 16.85 -3.99
CA SER A 40 -4.38 17.98 -4.91
C SER A 40 -4.21 19.24 -4.07
N ILE A 41 -3.21 20.07 -4.42
CA ILE A 41 -3.18 21.44 -3.92
C ILE A 41 -4.40 22.10 -4.57
N VAL A 42 -5.49 22.22 -3.82
CA VAL A 42 -6.55 23.15 -4.17
C VAL A 42 -5.93 24.52 -3.88
N GLU A 43 -5.40 25.17 -4.92
CA GLU A 43 -5.14 26.61 -4.83
C GLU A 43 -6.45 27.25 -4.41
N SER A 44 -6.48 27.77 -3.19
CA SER A 44 -7.53 28.60 -2.67
C SER A 44 -7.55 29.90 -3.46
N SER A 45 -8.06 29.83 -4.69
CA SER A 45 -8.43 31.00 -5.47
C SER A 45 -9.60 31.64 -4.73
N SER A 46 -9.23 32.56 -3.85
CA SER A 46 -10.09 33.33 -2.99
C SER A 46 -11.03 34.11 -3.91
N ARG A 47 -12.30 33.70 -3.92
CA ARG A 47 -13.37 34.50 -4.50
C ARG A 47 -13.45 35.83 -3.75
N GLY A 48 -13.34 36.93 -4.49
CA GLY A 48 -13.96 38.20 -4.14
C GLY A 48 -13.04 39.28 -3.57
N ARG A 49 -12.01 39.71 -4.31
CA ARG A 49 -11.50 41.07 -4.15
C ARG A 49 -12.41 41.99 -4.97
N SER A 50 -13.22 42.80 -4.29
CA SER A 50 -13.91 43.94 -4.88
C SER A 50 -12.89 44.87 -5.53
N VAL A 51 -13.12 45.18 -6.80
CA VAL A 51 -12.34 46.15 -7.58
C VAL A 51 -12.69 47.55 -7.07
N PRO A 52 -11.75 48.37 -6.56
CA PRO A 52 -11.97 49.80 -6.48
C PRO A 52 -11.68 50.41 -7.85
N TYR A 53 -12.60 51.27 -8.28
CA TYR A 53 -12.45 52.15 -9.43
C TYR A 53 -11.16 52.98 -9.26
N GLN A 54 -10.23 52.91 -10.22
CA GLN A 54 -9.10 53.84 -10.30
C GLN A 54 -9.18 54.60 -11.63
N ASP A 55 -9.16 55.92 -11.48
CA ASP A 55 -9.12 56.94 -12.50
C ASP A 55 -7.66 57.43 -12.68
N GLY A 56 -7.27 57.76 -13.92
CA GLY A 56 -6.21 58.72 -14.24
C GLY A 56 -4.71 58.34 -14.11
N ASN A 57 -4.11 58.10 -15.29
CA ASN A 57 -2.84 58.69 -15.82
C ASN A 57 -1.41 58.37 -15.31
N ASN A 58 -0.59 58.04 -16.34
CA ASN A 58 0.81 58.38 -16.66
C ASN A 58 2.03 57.72 -15.97
N ASN A 59 2.81 57.07 -16.86
CA ASN A 59 4.27 57.01 -17.02
C ASN A 59 5.16 56.84 -15.77
N ASP A 60 5.87 55.70 -15.70
CA ASP A 60 7.34 55.67 -15.70
C ASP A 60 7.88 54.24 -15.85
N ILE A 61 8.99 54.13 -16.59
CA ILE A 61 9.73 52.92 -16.95
C ILE A 61 10.88 52.75 -15.95
N GLU A 62 11.02 51.59 -15.30
CA GLU A 62 12.32 51.05 -14.84
C GLU A 62 12.22 49.57 -14.38
N PRO A 63 13.34 48.82 -14.21
CA PRO A 63 13.61 47.67 -15.06
C PRO A 63 13.49 46.31 -14.38
N THR A 64 13.32 45.32 -15.25
CA THR A 64 13.39 43.87 -15.12
C THR A 64 14.20 43.34 -13.93
N GLN A 65 13.51 42.86 -12.89
CA GLN A 65 14.09 41.90 -11.95
C GLN A 65 13.95 40.49 -12.54
N LEU A 66 15.08 39.80 -12.70
CA LEU A 66 15.14 38.37 -13.03
C LEU A 66 14.26 37.57 -12.07
N PRO A 67 13.44 36.60 -12.56
CA PRO A 67 12.80 35.67 -11.66
C PRO A 67 13.87 34.77 -11.06
N GLN A 68 14.16 34.96 -9.78
CA GLN A 68 14.90 34.00 -8.98
C GLN A 68 14.18 32.65 -9.05
N THR A 69 14.89 31.64 -9.53
CA THR A 69 14.51 30.23 -9.50
C THR A 69 14.13 29.82 -8.07
N ARG A 70 12.84 29.90 -7.74
CA ARG A 70 12.26 29.19 -6.60
C ARG A 70 12.01 27.75 -7.04
N GLU A 71 12.99 26.89 -6.81
CA GLU A 71 12.72 25.46 -6.60
C GLU A 71 11.84 25.31 -5.34
N LEU A 72 10.52 25.46 -5.50
CA LEU A 72 9.55 24.92 -4.56
C LEU A 72 9.20 23.51 -5.03
N ARG A 73 10.08 22.55 -4.68
CA ARG A 73 9.64 21.15 -4.62
C ARG A 73 8.64 21.06 -3.48
N ASN A 74 7.37 21.35 -3.77
CA ASN A 74 6.29 21.07 -2.84
C ASN A 74 6.37 19.57 -2.50
N PRO A 75 6.58 19.18 -1.23
CA PRO A 75 6.50 17.78 -0.86
C PRO A 75 5.10 17.32 -1.25
N LYS A 76 5.01 16.27 -2.08
CA LYS A 76 3.72 15.67 -2.48
C LYS A 76 2.96 15.36 -1.20
N GLN A 77 1.98 16.17 -0.87
CA GLN A 77 1.27 16.07 0.39
C GLN A 77 0.42 14.78 0.32
N ILE A 78 0.66 13.88 1.26
CA ILE A 78 -0.04 12.60 1.34
C ILE A 78 -1.31 12.85 2.15
N ALA A 79 -2.47 12.55 1.57
CA ALA A 79 -3.76 12.67 2.25
C ALA A 79 -4.37 11.28 2.51
N ARG A 80 -5.23 11.20 3.51
CA ARG A 80 -6.00 9.99 3.82
C ARG A 80 -7.33 10.00 3.06
N PHE A 81 -7.80 8.81 2.75
CA PHE A 81 -9.18 8.59 2.36
C PHE A 81 -10.10 8.76 3.56
N ASP A 82 -11.39 9.03 3.30
CA ASP A 82 -12.42 8.86 4.32
C ASP A 82 -12.51 7.38 4.73
N PHE A 83 -13.07 7.12 5.91
CA PHE A 83 -13.11 5.78 6.49
C PHE A 83 -13.80 4.74 5.58
N VAL A 84 -14.89 5.10 4.92
CA VAL A 84 -15.65 4.16 4.08
C VAL A 84 -14.84 3.77 2.85
N THR A 85 -14.20 4.74 2.20
CA THR A 85 -13.32 4.50 1.06
C THR A 85 -12.08 3.69 1.48
N GLU A 86 -11.46 4.02 2.61
CA GLU A 86 -10.32 3.29 3.18
C GLU A 86 -10.69 1.82 3.47
N LEU A 87 -11.82 1.60 4.15
CA LEU A 87 -12.30 0.28 4.52
C LEU A 87 -12.62 -0.58 3.28
N ASN A 88 -13.34 -0.04 2.30
CA ASN A 88 -13.70 -0.77 1.08
C ASN A 88 -12.46 -1.19 0.29
N ALA A 89 -11.47 -0.30 0.15
CA ALA A 89 -10.23 -0.60 -0.56
C ALA A 89 -9.45 -1.72 0.12
N LEU A 90 -9.33 -1.68 1.46
CA LEU A 90 -8.61 -2.67 2.24
C LEU A 90 -9.37 -4.01 2.32
N HIS A 91 -10.69 -3.99 2.37
CA HIS A 91 -11.52 -5.20 2.34
C HIS A 91 -11.33 -5.95 1.02
N MET A 92 -11.35 -5.23 -0.12
CA MET A 92 -11.07 -5.83 -1.43
C MET A 92 -9.69 -6.47 -1.51
N GLU A 93 -8.69 -5.85 -0.90
CA GLU A 93 -7.34 -6.41 -0.84
C GLU A 93 -7.26 -7.66 0.05
N ALA A 94 -7.89 -7.66 1.22
CA ALA A 94 -7.97 -8.82 2.09
C ALA A 94 -8.67 -10.00 1.38
N VAL A 95 -9.76 -9.74 0.65
CA VAL A 95 -10.46 -10.75 -0.16
C VAL A 95 -9.55 -11.25 -1.29
N CYS A 96 -8.81 -10.38 -1.96
CA CYS A 96 -7.87 -10.78 -3.01
C CYS A 96 -6.76 -11.69 -2.48
N LEU A 97 -6.20 -11.38 -1.29
CA LEU A 97 -5.22 -12.24 -0.62
C LEU A 97 -5.81 -13.60 -0.27
N ALA A 98 -7.05 -13.65 0.24
CA ALA A 98 -7.73 -14.91 0.52
C ALA A 98 -7.89 -15.78 -0.74
N TRP A 99 -8.35 -15.19 -1.86
CA TRP A 99 -8.45 -15.90 -3.14
C TRP A 99 -7.10 -16.38 -3.65
N ALA A 100 -6.06 -15.56 -3.55
CA ALA A 100 -4.72 -15.91 -3.99
C ALA A 100 -4.15 -17.09 -3.18
N SER A 101 -4.35 -17.09 -1.86
CA SER A 101 -4.00 -18.21 -0.98
C SER A 101 -4.73 -19.50 -1.37
N SER A 102 -6.04 -19.44 -1.61
CA SER A 102 -6.82 -20.61 -2.03
C SER A 102 -6.37 -21.16 -3.39
N LEU A 103 -6.14 -20.28 -4.38
CA LEU A 103 -5.68 -20.70 -5.71
C LEU A 103 -4.32 -21.40 -5.65
N MET A 104 -3.41 -20.88 -4.84
CA MET A 104 -2.09 -21.47 -4.63
C MET A 104 -2.16 -22.80 -3.88
N ALA A 105 -3.06 -22.95 -2.90
CA ALA A 105 -3.33 -24.24 -2.28
C ALA A 105 -3.79 -25.28 -3.31
N PHE A 106 -4.77 -24.92 -4.16
CA PHE A 106 -5.21 -25.79 -5.25
C PHE A 106 -4.10 -26.14 -6.24
N ALA A 107 -3.23 -25.18 -6.57
CA ALA A 107 -2.08 -25.44 -7.43
C ALA A 107 -1.13 -26.48 -6.81
N TYR A 108 -0.83 -26.38 -5.51
CA TYR A 108 0.02 -27.36 -4.84
C TYR A 108 -0.64 -28.73 -4.65
N ASP A 109 -1.95 -28.78 -4.44
CA ASP A 109 -2.69 -30.05 -4.41
C ASP A 109 -2.63 -30.74 -5.77
N PHE A 110 -2.82 -29.99 -6.85
CA PHE A 110 -2.69 -30.48 -8.22
C PHE A 110 -1.27 -31.00 -8.50
N ILE A 111 -0.24 -30.22 -8.17
CA ILE A 111 1.17 -30.62 -8.34
C ILE A 111 1.48 -31.89 -7.55
N SER A 112 1.04 -31.93 -6.28
CA SER A 112 1.27 -33.09 -5.41
C SER A 112 0.60 -34.36 -5.94
N GLN A 113 -0.60 -34.24 -6.51
CA GLN A 113 -1.26 -35.35 -7.17
C GLN A 113 -0.44 -35.86 -8.36
N HIS A 114 0.04 -34.98 -9.22
CA HIS A 114 0.82 -35.37 -10.40
C HIS A 114 2.17 -35.99 -10.05
N ILE A 115 2.83 -35.52 -9.00
CA ILE A 115 4.07 -36.15 -8.51
C ILE A 115 3.79 -37.57 -7.99
N ARG A 116 2.67 -37.80 -7.31
CA ARG A 116 2.31 -39.14 -6.81
C ARG A 116 2.02 -40.13 -7.94
N ASP A 117 1.43 -39.65 -9.03
CA ASP A 117 1.04 -40.48 -10.17
C ASP A 117 2.18 -40.69 -11.19
N ALA A 118 3.28 -39.96 -11.05
CA ALA A 118 4.44 -40.05 -11.95
C ALA A 118 5.27 -41.32 -11.69
N ILE A 119 5.84 -41.89 -12.76
CA ILE A 119 6.76 -43.03 -12.66
C ILE A 119 8.08 -42.62 -11.98
N GLU A 120 8.53 -41.40 -12.27
CA GLU A 120 9.76 -40.82 -11.71
C GLU A 120 9.47 -39.43 -11.11
N PRO A 121 10.15 -39.04 -10.03
CA PRO A 121 9.99 -37.72 -9.44
C PRO A 121 10.57 -36.61 -10.35
N PRO A 122 10.18 -35.34 -10.15
CA PRO A 122 10.79 -34.22 -10.87
C PRO A 122 12.29 -34.12 -10.57
N GLU A 123 13.08 -33.70 -11.57
CA GLU A 123 14.54 -33.53 -11.45
C GLU A 123 14.96 -32.41 -10.47
N PHE A 124 14.01 -31.63 -9.98
CA PHE A 124 14.26 -30.53 -9.06
C PHE A 124 13.17 -30.44 -7.99
N ASP A 125 13.56 -29.88 -6.85
CA ASP A 125 12.64 -29.60 -5.76
C ASP A 125 11.71 -28.44 -6.12
N ILE A 126 10.41 -28.70 -6.15
CA ILE A 126 9.41 -27.67 -6.36
C ILE A 126 9.24 -26.87 -5.06
N PRO A 127 9.58 -25.56 -5.03
CA PRO A 127 9.44 -24.77 -3.83
C PRO A 127 7.98 -24.63 -3.43
N LYS A 128 7.70 -24.66 -2.12
CA LYS A 128 6.37 -24.37 -1.55
C LYS A 128 6.26 -22.90 -1.21
N LEU A 129 5.61 -22.16 -2.10
CA LEU A 129 5.32 -20.74 -1.94
C LEU A 129 4.07 -20.57 -1.06
N ARG A 130 4.01 -19.45 -0.34
CA ARG A 130 2.81 -19.01 0.35
C ARG A 130 2.60 -17.50 0.27
N PHE A 131 1.35 -17.06 0.31
CA PHE A 131 1.02 -15.68 0.66
C PHE A 131 1.19 -15.49 2.18
N VAL A 132 1.49 -14.25 2.58
CA VAL A 132 1.54 -13.87 3.99
C VAL A 132 0.15 -13.91 4.61
N ASP A 133 0.07 -14.25 5.89
CA ASP A 133 -1.16 -14.05 6.63
C ASP A 133 -1.47 -12.56 6.73
N ALA A 134 -2.75 -12.21 6.57
CA ALA A 134 -3.21 -10.83 6.64
C ALA A 134 -4.55 -10.72 7.37
N ALA A 135 -4.81 -9.54 7.93
CA ALA A 135 -6.08 -9.22 8.59
C ALA A 135 -6.49 -7.77 8.35
N LEU A 136 -7.79 -7.54 8.24
CA LEU A 136 -8.37 -6.20 8.25
C LEU A 136 -8.57 -5.74 9.70
N ALA A 137 -8.01 -4.59 10.05
CA ALA A 137 -8.15 -4.00 11.38
C ALA A 137 -8.88 -2.67 11.33
N ILE A 138 -9.79 -2.45 12.27
CA ILE A 138 -10.52 -1.19 12.47
C ILE A 138 -10.12 -0.63 13.83
N ALA A 139 -9.58 0.59 13.85
CA ALA A 139 -9.19 1.23 15.10
C ALA A 139 -10.42 1.70 15.89
N SER A 140 -10.42 1.43 17.20
CA SER A 140 -11.41 1.92 18.16
C SER A 140 -10.81 3.04 19.04
N GLY A 141 -11.67 3.85 19.68
CA GLY A 141 -11.23 4.87 20.65
C GLY A 141 -10.75 6.20 20.07
N GLY A 142 -11.05 6.49 18.79
CA GLY A 142 -10.72 7.75 18.13
C GLY A 142 -11.42 7.89 16.78
N ALA A 143 -10.84 8.66 15.86
CA ALA A 143 -11.31 8.70 14.48
C ALA A 143 -11.27 7.29 13.86
N GLN A 144 -12.38 6.84 13.26
CA GLN A 144 -12.47 5.55 12.60
C GLN A 144 -11.44 5.46 11.47
N LYS A 145 -10.58 4.44 11.55
CA LYS A 145 -9.51 4.17 10.59
C LYS A 145 -9.46 2.67 10.34
N ALA A 146 -9.18 2.30 9.11
CA ALA A 146 -8.95 0.92 8.71
C ALA A 146 -7.49 0.70 8.31
N PHE A 147 -6.98 -0.49 8.57
CA PHE A 147 -5.61 -0.91 8.25
C PHE A 147 -5.61 -2.34 7.74
N LEU A 148 -4.69 -2.65 6.83
CA LEU A 148 -4.35 -4.02 6.50
C LEU A 148 -3.11 -4.41 7.30
N LEU A 149 -3.24 -5.42 8.14
CA LEU A 149 -2.15 -6.00 8.90
C LEU A 149 -1.63 -7.20 8.12
N GLU A 150 -0.31 -7.31 7.95
CA GLU A 150 0.34 -8.46 7.33
C GLU A 150 1.42 -9.02 8.24
N GLU A 151 1.70 -10.31 8.09
CA GLU A 151 2.87 -10.92 8.69
C GLU A 151 4.15 -10.19 8.27
N TYR A 152 5.01 -9.90 9.26
CA TYR A 152 6.35 -9.43 8.99
C TYR A 152 7.22 -10.57 8.44
N ILE A 153 7.82 -10.36 7.28
CA ILE A 153 8.81 -11.27 6.71
C ILE A 153 10.18 -10.81 7.22
N GLU A 154 10.81 -11.62 8.06
CA GLU A 154 12.17 -11.36 8.51
C GLU A 154 13.13 -11.39 7.32
N ASN A 155 13.84 -10.28 7.11
CA ASN A 155 14.92 -10.26 6.14
C ASN A 155 16.05 -11.17 6.65
N GLN A 156 16.22 -12.32 6.02
CA GLN A 156 17.42 -13.13 6.23
C GLN A 156 18.63 -12.35 5.73
N GLN A 157 19.74 -12.47 6.44
CA GLN A 157 20.95 -11.71 6.15
C GLN A 157 21.42 -12.00 4.71
N GLY A 158 21.47 -10.97 3.87
CA GLY A 158 21.84 -11.08 2.46
C GLY A 158 20.70 -11.37 1.49
N LEU A 159 19.45 -11.55 1.95
CA LEU A 159 18.28 -11.70 1.09
C LEU A 159 17.49 -10.40 1.00
N ALA A 160 17.16 -10.00 -0.22
CA ALA A 160 16.32 -8.83 -0.49
C ALA A 160 14.87 -9.26 -0.77
N PHE A 161 13.92 -8.36 -0.52
CA PHE A 161 12.56 -8.51 -1.02
C PHE A 161 12.56 -8.30 -2.54
N VAL A 162 12.39 -9.38 -3.31
CA VAL A 162 12.45 -9.38 -4.78
C VAL A 162 11.05 -9.51 -5.36
N LYS A 163 10.74 -8.70 -6.36
CA LYS A 163 9.52 -8.84 -7.16
C LYS A 163 9.83 -9.73 -8.36
N TYR A 164 9.27 -10.95 -8.38
CA TYR A 164 9.51 -11.89 -9.47
C TYR A 164 8.73 -11.56 -10.75
N ILE A 165 7.49 -11.07 -10.67
CA ILE A 165 6.65 -10.80 -11.84
C ILE A 165 6.08 -9.39 -11.79
N HIS A 166 6.16 -8.63 -12.90
CA HIS A 166 5.64 -7.28 -12.98
C HIS A 166 4.17 -7.23 -13.47
N ASN A 167 3.35 -6.35 -12.89
CA ASN A 167 1.92 -6.25 -13.23
C ASN A 167 1.65 -5.83 -14.69
N GLY A 168 2.64 -5.26 -15.37
CA GLY A 168 2.54 -4.84 -16.77
C GLY A 168 3.14 -5.83 -17.77
N LYS A 169 3.86 -6.86 -17.31
CA LYS A 169 4.49 -7.89 -18.15
C LYS A 169 4.63 -9.19 -17.34
N ALA A 170 4.06 -10.28 -17.83
CA ALA A 170 4.19 -11.62 -17.24
C ALA A 170 5.54 -12.28 -17.55
N VAL A 171 6.62 -11.49 -17.52
CA VAL A 171 7.99 -11.97 -17.70
C VAL A 171 8.69 -11.87 -16.35
N PRO A 172 9.35 -12.94 -15.88
CA PRO A 172 10.18 -12.88 -14.69
C PRO A 172 11.21 -11.74 -14.78
N ILE A 173 11.41 -11.00 -13.70
CA ILE A 173 12.43 -9.93 -13.60
C ILE A 173 13.80 -10.57 -13.35
#